data_AF-A0A382KB24-F1
#
_entry.id   AF-A0A382KB24-F1
#
_cell.length_a   1.000
_cell.length_b   1.000
_cell.length_c   1.000
_cell.angle_alpha   90.00
_cell.angle_beta   90.00
_cell.angle_gamma   90.00
#
_symmetry.space_group_name_H-M   'P 1'
#
loop_
_entity.id
_entity.type
_entity.pdbx_description
1 polymer ?
#
loop_
_entity_poly.entity_id
_entity_poly.type
_entity_poly.pdbx_seq_one_letter_code
_entity_poly.pdbx_strand_id
1 'polypeptide(L)'
;PVAEPEPVAEPEPVAEPEPVAEPEQVAEPEIKESSTDPFEGIKTEDISDFAELFDAPSPENDKQAFEMAKKIRKWITDGRPK
;
A
#
# COMPACT_ATOMS: atom_id res chain seq x y z
N PRO A 1 -63.10 -14.11 -24.63
CA PRO A 1 -61.64 -14.12 -24.89
C PRO A 1 -60.96 -13.28 -23.81
N VAL A 2 -60.17 -13.90 -22.93
CA VAL A 2 -59.42 -13.19 -21.89
C VAL A 2 -57.99 -13.05 -22.42
N ALA A 3 -57.54 -11.81 -22.61
CA ALA A 3 -56.17 -11.53 -23.02
C ALA A 3 -55.22 -11.77 -21.83
N GLU A 4 -54.18 -12.55 -22.06
CA GLU A 4 -53.09 -12.82 -21.11
C GLU A 4 -52.30 -11.52 -20.80
N PRO A 5 -51.72 -11.39 -19.59
CA PRO A 5 -50.96 -10.21 -19.20
C PRO A 5 -49.61 -10.10 -19.95
N GLU A 6 -49.23 -8.87 -20.30
CA GLU A 6 -47.98 -8.51 -20.99
C GLU A 6 -46.73 -8.89 -20.18
N PRO A 7 -45.59 -9.21 -20.85
CA PRO A 7 -44.35 -9.54 -20.17
C PRO A 7 -43.74 -8.32 -19.48
N VAL A 8 -43.44 -8.46 -18.18
CA VAL A 8 -42.70 -7.48 -17.38
C VAL A 8 -41.27 -7.43 -17.89
N ALA A 9 -40.80 -6.25 -18.29
CA ALA A 9 -39.40 -6.02 -18.64
C ALA A 9 -38.51 -6.23 -17.41
N GLU A 10 -37.57 -7.16 -17.48
CA GLU A 10 -36.50 -7.31 -16.48
C GLU A 10 -35.59 -6.06 -16.50
N PRO A 11 -35.21 -5.50 -15.34
CA PRO A 11 -34.26 -4.40 -15.29
C PRO A 11 -32.84 -4.86 -15.68
N GLU A 12 -32.15 -3.97 -16.42
CA GLU A 12 -30.83 -4.14 -17.03
C GLU A 12 -29.72 -4.56 -16.03
N PRO A 13 -28.64 -5.23 -16.52
CA PRO A 13 -27.52 -5.61 -15.67
C PRO A 13 -26.84 -4.38 -15.06
N VAL A 14 -26.72 -4.38 -13.73
CA VAL A 14 -25.94 -3.40 -12.97
C VAL A 14 -24.49 -3.50 -13.44
N ALA A 15 -23.95 -2.41 -13.97
CA ALA A 15 -22.53 -2.30 -14.27
C ALA A 15 -21.73 -2.58 -12.99
N GLU A 16 -20.92 -3.63 -13.01
CA GLU A 16 -19.92 -3.87 -11.97
C GLU A 16 -19.00 -2.65 -11.89
N PRO A 17 -18.66 -2.16 -10.68
CA PRO A 17 -17.69 -1.10 -10.54
C PRO A 17 -16.34 -1.58 -11.06
N GLU A 18 -15.69 -0.77 -11.91
CA GLU A 18 -14.36 -1.02 -12.44
C GLU A 18 -13.37 -1.37 -11.31
N PRO A 19 -12.39 -2.26 -11.56
CA PRO A 19 -11.38 -2.60 -10.57
C PRO A 19 -10.66 -1.33 -10.12
N VAL A 20 -10.63 -1.13 -8.81
CA VAL A 20 -9.87 -0.09 -8.12
C VAL A 20 -8.46 -0.11 -8.70
N ALA A 21 -8.06 1.00 -9.31
CA ALA A 21 -6.68 1.19 -9.74
C ALA A 21 -5.78 0.91 -8.53
N GLU A 22 -5.02 -0.18 -8.60
CA GLU A 22 -3.86 -0.35 -7.73
C GLU A 22 -3.07 0.95 -7.83
N PRO A 23 -2.72 1.60 -6.71
CA PRO A 23 -1.83 2.74 -6.79
C PRO A 23 -0.55 2.25 -7.45
N GLU A 24 -0.24 2.77 -8.64
CA GLU A 24 1.08 2.63 -9.27
C GLU A 24 2.09 2.88 -8.16
N GLN A 25 2.89 1.87 -7.80
CA GLN A 25 3.96 2.02 -6.85
C GLN A 25 4.91 3.07 -7.39
N VAL A 26 4.70 4.28 -6.87
CA VAL A 26 5.36 5.50 -7.29
C VAL A 26 6.85 5.26 -7.11
N ALA A 27 7.56 5.31 -8.24
CA ALA A 27 9.00 5.46 -8.42
C ALA A 27 9.90 5.08 -7.23
N GLU A 28 10.74 4.06 -7.45
CA GLU A 28 11.96 3.82 -6.67
C GLU A 28 12.62 5.15 -6.27
N PRO A 29 12.65 5.54 -4.98
CA PRO A 29 13.07 6.88 -4.65
C PRO A 29 14.59 6.95 -4.68
N GLU A 30 15.10 7.85 -5.52
CA GLU A 30 16.47 8.34 -5.47
C GLU A 30 16.74 8.83 -4.04
N ILE A 31 17.59 8.13 -3.30
CA ILE A 31 17.85 8.37 -1.88
C ILE A 31 18.50 9.75 -1.73
N LYS A 32 17.72 10.79 -1.45
CA LYS A 32 18.29 12.08 -1.01
C LYS A 32 18.58 11.98 0.48
N GLU A 33 19.85 11.83 0.82
CA GLU A 33 20.34 11.73 2.21
C GLU A 33 20.03 12.97 3.08
N SER A 34 19.41 14.02 2.51
CA SER A 34 19.05 15.27 3.18
C SER A 34 17.54 15.46 3.39
N SER A 35 16.73 14.40 3.31
CA SER A 35 15.29 14.55 3.53
C SER A 35 14.96 14.76 5.00
N THR A 36 14.03 15.69 5.25
CA THR A 36 13.39 15.85 6.55
C THR A 36 12.52 14.65 6.91
N ASP A 37 12.15 13.83 5.92
CA ASP A 37 11.40 12.60 6.12
C ASP A 37 12.36 11.43 6.43
N PRO A 38 12.24 10.79 7.61
CA PRO A 38 13.06 9.66 8.00
C PRO A 38 13.01 8.49 7.00
N PHE A 39 11.83 8.26 6.41
CA PHE A 39 11.57 7.12 5.54
C PHE A 39 11.73 7.43 4.05
N GLU A 40 12.24 8.61 3.68
CA GLU A 40 12.49 8.93 2.27
C GLU A 40 13.46 7.90 1.66
N GLY A 41 13.12 7.35 0.49
CA GLY A 41 13.89 6.26 -0.12
C GLY A 41 13.46 4.85 0.31
N ILE A 42 12.67 4.71 1.36
CA ILE A 42 12.20 3.41 1.88
C ILE A 42 10.78 3.19 1.37
N LYS A 43 10.52 2.07 0.71
CA LYS A 43 9.17 1.73 0.25
C LYS A 43 8.29 1.45 1.47
N THR A 44 7.01 1.81 1.39
CA THR A 44 6.06 1.56 2.48
C THR A 44 5.93 0.07 2.80
N GLU A 45 6.02 -0.78 1.78
CA GLU A 45 6.12 -2.24 1.94
C GLU A 45 7.34 -2.64 2.79
N ASP A 46 8.53 -2.09 2.52
CA ASP A 46 9.73 -2.40 3.31
C ASP A 46 9.57 -1.98 4.79
N ILE A 47 8.83 -0.90 5.08
CA ILE A 47 8.53 -0.46 6.45
C ILE A 47 7.58 -1.45 7.13
N SER A 48 6.54 -1.89 6.41
CA SER A 48 5.56 -2.85 6.90
C SER A 48 6.17 -4.24 7.13
N ASP A 49 6.91 -4.75 6.14
CA ASP A 49 7.60 -6.05 6.23
C ASP A 49 8.58 -6.06 7.40
N PHE A 50 9.34 -4.98 7.58
CA PHE A 50 10.24 -4.86 8.72
C PHE A 50 9.47 -4.81 10.05
N ALA A 51 8.35 -4.07 10.11
CA ALA A 51 7.53 -4.00 11.31
C ALA A 51 6.93 -5.35 11.68
N GLU A 52 6.42 -6.12 10.71
CA GLU A 52 5.88 -7.46 10.94
C GLU A 52 6.98 -8.47 11.33
N LEU A 53 8.15 -8.40 10.68
CA LEU A 53 9.24 -9.35 10.91
C LEU A 53 9.94 -9.14 12.26
N PHE A 54 10.11 -7.87 12.66
CA PHE A 54 10.79 -7.51 13.91
C PHE A 54 9.84 -7.12 15.04
N ASP A 55 8.53 -7.26 14.82
CA ASP A 55 7.47 -6.81 15.74
C ASP A 55 7.71 -5.35 16.20
N ALA A 56 8.06 -4.50 15.24
CA ALA A 56 8.44 -3.12 15.51
C ALA A 56 7.19 -2.24 15.53
N PRO A 57 6.89 -1.56 16.65
CA PRO A 57 5.75 -0.65 16.71
C PRO A 57 5.98 0.57 15.83
N SER A 58 4.88 1.21 15.41
CA SER A 58 4.93 2.50 14.71
C SER A 58 5.71 3.53 15.54
N PRO A 59 6.59 4.33 14.90
CA PRO A 59 7.41 5.28 15.62
C PRO A 59 6.55 6.37 16.29
N GLU A 60 6.77 6.62 17.58
CA GLU A 60 6.02 7.62 18.34
C GLU A 60 6.57 9.05 18.17
N ASN A 61 7.77 9.20 17.61
CA ASN A 61 8.43 10.48 17.38
C ASN A 61 9.46 10.39 16.25
N ASP A 62 9.88 11.55 15.72
CA ASP A 62 10.86 11.63 14.64
C ASP A 62 12.17 10.91 14.95
N LYS A 63 12.64 10.97 16.19
CA LYS A 63 13.86 10.29 16.62
C LYS A 63 13.74 8.77 16.46
N GLN A 64 12.61 8.20 16.86
CA GLN A 64 12.33 6.79 16.65
C GLN A 64 12.15 6.47 15.17
N ALA A 65 11.50 7.33 14.41
CA ALA A 65 11.34 7.16 12.97
C ALA A 65 12.71 7.10 12.26
N PHE A 66 13.65 7.99 12.61
CA PHE A 66 15.02 7.95 12.05
C PHE A 66 15.80 6.70 12.45
N GLU A 67 15.67 6.24 13.69
CA GLU A 67 16.31 4.99 14.14
C GLU A 67 15.71 3.76 13.43
N MET A 68 14.38 3.76 13.25
CA MET A 68 13.67 2.69 12.53
C MET A 68 14.05 2.69 11.05
N ALA A 69 14.04 3.87 10.40
CA ALA A 69 14.46 4.02 9.01
C ALA A 69 15.90 3.57 8.76
N LYS A 70 16.84 3.87 9.67
CA LYS A 70 18.21 3.34 9.59
C LYS A 70 18.26 1.83 9.65
N LYS A 71 17.46 1.21 10.54
CA LYS A 71 17.38 -0.26 10.65
C LYS A 71 16.79 -0.87 9.39
N ILE A 72 15.71 -0.29 8.86
CA ILE A 72 15.08 -0.75 7.62
C ILE A 72 16.04 -0.62 6.44
N ARG A 73 16.72 0.52 6.27
CA ARG A 73 17.75 0.68 5.23
C ARG A 73 18.85 -0.36 5.32
N LYS A 74 19.31 -0.66 6.54
CA LYS A 74 20.29 -1.72 6.77
C LYS A 74 19.72 -3.09 6.41
N TRP A 75 18.48 -3.40 6.79
CA TRP A 75 17.81 -4.65 6.47
C TRP A 75 17.59 -4.84 4.96
N ILE A 76 17.18 -3.80 4.24
CA ILE A 76 17.07 -3.80 2.77
C ILE A 76 18.45 -4.09 2.15
N THR A 77 19.52 -3.45 2.66
CA THR A 77 20.89 -3.61 2.17
C THR A 77 21.46 -5.00 2.47
N ASP A 78 21.17 -5.54 3.64
CA ASP A 78 21.60 -6.88 4.07
C ASP A 78 20.86 -7.99 3.27
N GLY A 79 19.75 -7.65 2.62
CA GLY A 79 18.99 -8.52 1.72
C GLY A 79 17.64 -8.92 2.31
N ARG A 80 16.56 -8.64 1.58
CA ARG A 80 15.19 -8.97 1.98
C ARG A 80 15.04 -10.49 2.16
N PRO A 81 14.54 -10.99 3.31
CA PRO A 81 14.11 -12.37 3.44
C PRO A 81 12.98 -12.63 2.43
N LYS A 82 13.03 -13.79 1.77
CA LYS A 82 12.03 -14.21 0.78
C LYS A 82 10.85 -14.90 1.44
#